data_AF-A0AAW8KL58-F1
#
_entry.id   AF-A0AAW8KL58-F1
#
_cell.length_a   1.000
_cell.length_b   1.000
_cell.length_c   1.000
_cell.angle_alpha   90.00
_cell.angle_beta   90.00
_cell.angle_gamma   90.00
#
_symmetry.space_group_name_H-M   'P 1'
#
loop_
_entity.id
_entity.type
_entity.pdbx_description
1 polymer ?
#
loop_
_entity_poly.entity_id
_entity_poly.type
_entity_poly.pdbx_seq_one_letter_code
_entity_poly.pdbx_strand_id
1 'polypeptide(L)' 'MSTQYRFIEKVNEADFNKLAFKDGVKSHFLGSKQWGKVSEKRGWTVHYVGMEKDGQLAATALLLQKPL' A
#
# COMPACT_ATOMS: atom_id res chain seq x y z
N MET A 1 -14.51 24.13 0.52
CA MET A 1 -13.21 23.58 0.93
C MET A 1 -12.72 22.70 -0.19
N SER A 2 -11.54 22.97 -0.75
CA SER A 2 -10.95 22.19 -1.84
C SER A 2 -10.35 20.89 -1.29
N THR A 3 -10.79 19.75 -1.82
CA THR A 3 -10.23 18.44 -1.48
C THR A 3 -8.77 18.36 -1.93
N GLN A 4 -7.87 18.01 -1.02
CA GLN A 4 -6.45 17.84 -1.34
C GLN A 4 -6.09 16.35 -1.42
N TYR A 5 -5.53 15.95 -2.55
CA TYR A 5 -4.99 14.62 -2.76
C TYR A 5 -3.46 14.65 -2.73
N ARG A 6 -2.84 13.70 -2.03
CA ARG A 6 -1.37 13.58 -1.95
C ARG A 6 -0.93 12.14 -2.10
N PHE A 7 0.03 11.90 -2.99
CA PHE A 7 0.70 10.61 -3.13
C PHE A 7 1.79 10.44 -2.06
N ILE A 8 1.90 9.25 -1.48
CA ILE A 8 2.92 8.92 -0.47
C ILE A 8 3.60 7.58 -0.80
N GLU A 9 4.92 7.56 -0.72
CA GLU A 9 5.77 6.44 -1.17
C GLU A 9 6.14 5.44 -0.08
N LYS A 10 5.93 5.81 1.18
CA LYS A 10 6.31 5.03 2.36
C LYS A 10 5.16 5.00 3.35
N VAL A 11 4.05 4.38 2.95
CA VAL A 11 2.94 4.14 3.86
C VAL A 11 3.45 3.27 5.00
N ASN A 12 3.21 3.69 6.24
CA ASN A 12 3.60 2.85 7.36
C ASN A 12 2.82 1.54 7.32
N GLU A 13 3.42 0.50 7.88
CA GLU A 13 2.88 -0.84 7.81
C GLU A 13 1.51 -1.02 8.49
N ALA A 14 1.30 -0.33 9.62
CA ALA A 14 0.07 -0.43 10.39
C ALA A 14 -1.11 0.19 9.63
N ASP A 15 -0.90 1.36 9.03
CA ASP A 15 -1.92 2.06 8.24
C ASP A 15 -2.20 1.34 6.92
N PHE A 16 -1.16 0.78 6.30
CA PHE A 16 -1.31 -0.03 5.09
C PHE A 16 -2.21 -1.25 5.35
N ASN A 17 -1.92 -2.03 6.38
CA ASN A 17 -2.72 -3.21 6.73
C ASN A 17 -4.13 -2.82 7.20
N LYS A 18 -4.25 -1.75 7.99
CA LYS A 18 -5.55 -1.27 8.46
C LYS A 18 -6.48 -0.93 7.30
N LEU A 19 -5.96 -0.34 6.22
CA LEU A 19 -6.77 -0.07 5.02
C LEU A 19 -6.98 -1.33 4.17
N ALA A 20 -5.93 -2.12 3.95
CA ALA A 20 -5.98 -3.32 3.12
C ALA A 20 -6.86 -4.44 3.72
N PHE A 21 -7.10 -4.46 5.03
CA PHE A 21 -7.96 -5.45 5.68
C PHE A 21 -9.26 -4.86 6.23
N LYS A 22 -9.60 -3.62 5.87
CA LYS A 22 -10.86 -3.00 6.26
C LYS A 22 -12.01 -3.61 5.45
N ASP A 23 -13.09 -3.96 6.14
CA ASP A 23 -14.32 -4.45 5.51
C ASP A 23 -14.83 -3.47 4.44
N GLY A 24 -15.25 -4.01 3.29
CA GLY A 24 -15.75 -3.24 2.15
C GLY A 24 -14.66 -2.63 1.25
N VAL A 25 -13.38 -2.82 1.55
CA VAL A 25 -12.28 -2.44 0.65
C VAL A 25 -11.99 -3.57 -0.33
N LYS A 26 -11.78 -3.25 -1.62
CA LYS A 26 -11.30 -4.20 -2.62
C LYS A 26 -9.85 -4.56 -2.31
N SER A 27 -9.65 -5.52 -1.42
CA SER A 27 -8.33 -6.03 -1.11
C SER A 27 -8.15 -7.46 -1.60
N HIS A 28 -6.90 -7.79 -1.91
CA HIS A 28 -6.50 -9.13 -2.33
C HIS A 28 -5.30 -9.53 -1.50
N PHE A 29 -5.13 -10.83 -1.26
CA PHE A 29 -3.97 -11.35 -0.54
C PHE A 29 -2.64 -10.87 -1.15
N LEU A 30 -2.56 -10.75 -2.48
CA LEU A 30 -1.37 -10.23 -3.17
C LEU A 30 -1.11 -8.74 -2.94
N GLY A 31 -2.10 -7.98 -2.48
CA GLY A 31 -1.92 -6.61 -2.03
C GLY A 31 -1.51 -6.50 -0.55
N SER A 32 -1.34 -7.62 0.15
CA SER A 32 -1.02 -7.64 1.57
C SER A 32 0.47 -7.43 1.85
N LYS A 33 0.76 -7.00 3.08
CA LYS A 33 2.13 -6.92 3.57
C LYS A 33 2.82 -8.30 3.61
N GLN A 34 2.09 -9.36 3.91
CA GLN A 34 2.62 -10.73 3.90
C GLN A 34 3.17 -11.07 2.51
N TRP A 35 2.45 -10.69 1.46
CA TRP A 35 2.91 -10.87 0.10
C TRP A 35 4.13 -10.02 -0.25
N GLY A 36 4.19 -8.77 0.24
CA GLY A 36 5.38 -7.93 0.14
C GLY A 36 6.62 -8.61 0.73
N LYS A 37 6.53 -9.12 1.96
CA LYS A 37 7.63 -9.88 2.60
C LYS A 37 8.05 -11.12 1.82
N VAL A 38 7.09 -11.85 1.25
CA VAL A 38 7.39 -13.02 0.40
C VAL A 38 8.10 -12.57 -0.88
N SER A 39 7.71 -11.43 -1.45
CA SER A 39 8.31 -10.88 -2.67
C SER A 39 9.73 -10.35 -2.43
N GLU A 40 9.99 -9.69 -1.31
CA GLU A 40 11.35 -9.30 -0.88
C GLU A 40 12.26 -10.52 -0.77
N LYS A 41 11.79 -11.60 -0.14
CA LYS A 41 12.53 -12.87 -0.05
C LYS A 41 12.80 -13.51 -1.41
N ARG A 42 12.01 -13.18 -2.44
CA ARG A 42 12.19 -13.63 -3.82
C ARG A 42 13.08 -12.69 -4.64
N GLY A 43 13.69 -11.68 -4.01
CA GLY A 43 14.62 -10.74 -4.64
C GLY A 43 13.95 -9.57 -5.36
N TRP A 44 12.68 -9.26 -5.04
CA TRP A 44 11.99 -8.11 -5.60
C TRP A 44 12.12 -6.92 -4.67
N THR A 45 12.21 -5.71 -5.23
CA THR A 45 12.10 -4.48 -4.46
C THR A 45 10.63 -4.17 -4.20
N VAL A 46 10.29 -3.82 -2.97
CA VAL A 46 8.90 -3.64 -2.53
C VAL A 46 8.65 -2.19 -2.15
N HIS A 47 7.56 -1.64 -2.67
CA HIS A 47 7.11 -0.29 -2.36
C HIS A 47 5.66 -0.31 -1.84
N TYR A 48 5.48 0.21 -0.63
CA TYR A 48 4.17 0.40 -0.01
C TYR A 48 3.72 1.84 -0.24
N VAL A 49 2.87 2.04 -1.23
CA VAL A 49 2.44 3.38 -1.65
C VAL A 49 0.98 3.63 -1.30
N GLY A 50 0.59 4.90 -1.27
CA GLY A 50 -0.77 5.29 -0.95
C GLY A 50 -1.16 6.66 -1.44
N MET A 51 -2.46 6.94 -1.34
CA MET A 51 -3.06 8.23 -1.59
C MET A 51 -3.75 8.72 -0.34
N GLU A 52 -3.40 9.91 0.10
CA GLU A 52 -4.12 10.63 1.13
C GLU A 52 -5.17 11.55 0.51
N LYS A 53 -6.32 11.62 1.16
CA LYS A 53 -7.38 12.60 0.91
C LYS A 53 -7.58 13.37 2.20
N ASP A 54 -7.35 14.68 2.16
CA ASP A 54 -7.55 15.59 3.31
C ASP A 54 -6.78 15.13 4.57
N GLY A 55 -5.55 14.64 4.38
CA GLY A 55 -4.66 14.15 5.46
C GLY A 55 -4.97 12.74 5.97
N GLN A 56 -5.95 12.04 5.39
CA GLN A 56 -6.27 10.65 5.73
C GLN A 56 -5.95 9.70 4.58
N LEU A 57 -5.35 8.56 4.89
CA LEU A 57 -5.08 7.51 3.91
C LEU A 57 -6.39 6.98 3.30
N ALA A 58 -6.56 7.19 2.00
CA ALA A 58 -7.78 6.84 1.25
C ALA A 58 -7.60 5.60 0.37
N ALA A 59 -6.38 5.35 -0.11
CA ALA A 59 -6.04 4.17 -0.91
C ALA A 59 -4.60 3.73 -0.67
N THR A 60 -4.33 2.44 -0.87
CA THR A 60 -2.98 1.86 -0.81
C THR A 60 -2.74 0.89 -1.95
N ALA A 61 -1.47 0.70 -2.30
CA ALA A 61 -1.05 -0.32 -3.24
C ALA A 61 0.32 -0.90 -2.85
N LEU A 62 0.50 -2.19 -3.12
CA LEU A 62 1.79 -2.85 -3.08
C LEU A 62 2.38 -2.87 -4.49
N LEU A 63 3.47 -2.15 -4.71
CA LEU A 63 4.22 -2.22 -5.96
C LEU A 63 5.44 -3.12 -5.77
N LEU A 64 5.63 -4.03 -6.72
CA LEU A 64 6.73 -4.99 -6.71
C LEU A 64 7.57 -4.74 -7.96
N GLN A 65 8.82 -4.33 -7.77
CA GLN A 65 9.79 -4.14 -8.84
C GLN A 65 10.71 -5.35 -8.91
N LYS A 66 10.70 -6.04 -10.04
CA LYS A 66 11.65 -7.11 -10.34
C LYS A 66 12.87 -6.51 -11.05
N PRO A 67 14.11 -6.77 -10.60
CA PRO A 67 15.28 -6.47 -11.41
C PRO A 67 15.22 -7.31 -12.69
N LEU A 68 15.28 -6.64 -13.84
CA LEU A 68 15.34 -7.28 -15.17
C LEU A 68 16.77 -7.70 -15.50
#